data_AF-A0A3D4EZK6-F1
#
_entry.id   AF-A0A3D4EZK6-F1
#
_cell.length_a   1.000
_cell.length_b   1.000
_cell.length_c   1.000
_cell.angle_alpha   90.00
_cell.angle_beta   90.00
_cell.angle_gamma   90.00
#
_symmetry.space_group_name_H-M   'P 1'
#
loop_
_entity.id
_entity.type
_entity.pdbx_description
1 polymer ?
#
loop_
_entity_poly.entity_id
_entity_poly.type
_entity_poly.pdbx_seq_one_letter_code
_entity_poly.pdbx_strand_id
1 'polypeptide(L)'
;MIELEDFFEDVIGKTIRGTGIADGVLSFLTNVEPDAIAKLKNGEFDELAVRAIAPALGLDANCLVELANRVWRPESVELEGLRQSNTVFDPDPEDMMTVNSYLIWDPQTKEAALFDTGADASPALDMAKNLGVDLKSLFITHSH
;
A
#
# COMPACT_ATOMS: atom_id res chain seq x y z
N MET A 1 -6.11 11.91 4.79
CA MET A 1 -5.02 11.41 3.93
C MET A 1 -5.11 9.90 3.97
N ILE A 2 -4.96 9.22 2.83
CA ILE A 2 -5.09 7.75 2.76
C ILE A 2 -3.76 7.15 3.22
N GLU A 3 -3.82 6.12 4.05
CA GLU A 3 -2.62 5.45 4.57
C GLU A 3 -1.90 4.67 3.46
N LEU A 4 -0.60 4.49 3.62
CA LEU A 4 0.17 3.60 2.76
C LEU A 4 -0.12 2.14 3.18
N GLU A 5 -0.33 1.29 2.19
CA GLU A 5 -0.69 -0.12 2.39
C GLU A 5 0.52 -0.99 2.75
N ASP A 6 1.66 -0.81 2.05
CA ASP A 6 2.87 -1.60 2.29
C ASP A 6 3.73 -1.02 3.41
N PHE A 7 3.97 -1.80 4.46
CA PHE A 7 4.90 -1.49 5.53
C PHE A 7 6.26 -2.20 5.37
N PHE A 8 7.19 -1.95 6.28
CA PHE A 8 8.56 -2.48 6.15
C PHE A 8 8.60 -4.01 6.29
N GLU A 9 7.74 -4.55 7.14
CA GLU A 9 7.52 -5.99 7.36
C GLU A 9 6.98 -6.66 6.10
N ASP A 10 6.11 -6.00 5.34
CA ASP A 10 5.61 -6.50 4.06
C ASP A 10 6.73 -6.60 3.04
N VAL A 11 7.56 -5.55 2.94
CA VAL A 11 8.70 -5.54 2.01
C VAL A 11 9.69 -6.66 2.37
N ILE A 12 10.04 -6.82 3.65
CA ILE A 12 10.92 -7.90 4.13
C ILE A 12 10.28 -9.26 3.84
N GLY A 13 9.02 -9.46 4.23
CA GLY A 13 8.30 -10.73 4.10
C GLY A 13 8.12 -11.15 2.64
N LYS A 14 7.73 -10.23 1.76
CA LYS A 14 7.59 -10.44 0.31
C LYS A 14 8.95 -10.73 -0.33
N THR A 15 10.02 -10.06 0.08
CA THR A 15 11.37 -10.31 -0.45
C THR A 15 11.89 -11.68 -0.06
N ILE A 16 11.75 -12.07 1.21
CA ILE A 16 12.14 -13.41 1.69
C ILE A 16 11.36 -14.49 0.93
N ARG A 17 10.03 -14.32 0.81
CA ARG A 17 9.16 -15.26 0.08
C ARG A 17 9.51 -15.33 -1.41
N GLY A 18 9.77 -14.19 -2.04
CA GLY A 18 10.07 -14.08 -3.47
C GLY A 18 11.45 -14.62 -3.86
N THR A 19 12.44 -14.48 -2.98
CA THR A 19 13.81 -15.01 -3.18
C THR A 19 13.95 -16.46 -2.76
N GLY A 20 13.07 -16.97 -1.90
CA GLY A 20 13.14 -18.32 -1.34
C GLY A 20 14.27 -18.51 -0.31
N ILE A 21 14.87 -17.42 0.18
CA ILE A 21 15.89 -17.50 1.23
C ILE A 21 15.25 -17.96 2.54
N ALA A 22 15.81 -19.00 3.16
CA ALA A 22 15.35 -19.45 4.46
C ALA A 22 15.87 -18.53 5.57
N ASP A 23 15.08 -18.32 6.63
CA ASP A 23 15.46 -17.47 7.78
C ASP A 23 16.82 -17.90 8.39
N GLY A 24 17.13 -19.20 8.42
CA GLY A 24 18.43 -19.70 8.89
C GLY A 24 19.61 -19.34 7.98
N VAL A 25 19.39 -19.24 6.67
CA VAL A 25 20.41 -18.77 5.72
C VAL A 25 20.61 -17.26 5.88
N LEU A 26 19.53 -16.51 5.99
CA LEU A 26 19.59 -15.06 6.25
C LEU A 26 20.31 -14.77 7.57
N SER A 27 20.00 -15.54 8.62
CA SER A 27 20.67 -15.47 9.91
C SER A 27 22.18 -15.71 9.79
N PHE A 28 22.58 -16.78 9.09
CA PHE A 28 24.00 -17.08 8.84
C PHE A 28 24.73 -15.94 8.09
N LEU A 29 24.08 -15.32 7.10
CA LEU A 29 24.69 -14.25 6.29
C LEU A 29 24.83 -12.92 7.03
N THR A 30 23.92 -12.66 7.97
CA THR A 30 23.74 -11.32 8.57
C THR A 30 24.09 -11.28 10.05
N ASN A 31 24.29 -12.45 10.67
CA ASN A 31 24.46 -12.63 12.11
C ASN A 31 23.27 -12.07 12.93
N VAL A 32 22.07 -12.04 12.32
CA VAL A 32 20.81 -11.71 12.99
C VAL A 32 20.12 -13.01 13.38
N GLU A 33 19.69 -13.12 14.63
CA GLU A 33 19.04 -14.34 15.11
C GLU A 33 17.70 -14.60 14.40
N PRO A 34 17.31 -15.86 14.15
CA PRO A 34 16.04 -16.18 13.49
C PRO A 34 14.81 -15.62 14.22
N ASP A 35 14.84 -15.51 15.55
CA ASP A 35 13.78 -14.88 16.34
C ASP A 35 13.63 -13.39 16.02
N ALA A 36 14.75 -12.67 15.88
CA ALA A 36 14.73 -11.26 15.47
C ALA A 36 14.21 -11.11 14.03
N ILE A 37 14.59 -12.01 13.11
CA ILE A 37 14.04 -12.02 11.73
C ILE A 37 12.52 -12.24 11.75
N ALA A 38 12.02 -13.16 12.59
CA ALA A 38 10.59 -13.40 12.73
C ALA A 38 9.84 -12.18 13.27
N LYS A 39 10.40 -11.49 14.27
CA LYS A 39 9.87 -10.24 14.81
C LYS A 39 9.78 -9.13 13.75
N LEU A 40 10.82 -8.96 12.94
CA LEU A 40 10.80 -7.99 11.83
C LEU A 40 9.69 -8.30 10.82
N LYS A 41 9.43 -9.58 10.53
CA LYS A 41 8.33 -10.01 9.63
C LYS A 41 6.93 -9.81 10.22
N ASN A 42 6.84 -9.56 11.52
CA ASN A 42 5.60 -9.29 12.25
C ASN A 42 5.43 -7.80 12.61
N GLY A 43 6.25 -6.90 12.04
CA GLY A 43 6.15 -5.46 12.26
C GLY A 43 6.87 -4.95 13.51
N GLU A 44 7.59 -5.79 14.26
CA GLU A 44 8.41 -5.34 15.39
C GLU A 44 9.70 -4.70 14.89
N PHE A 45 9.72 -3.36 14.81
CA PHE A 45 10.85 -2.62 14.26
C PHE A 45 12.08 -2.63 15.18
N ASP A 46 13.21 -3.13 14.64
CA ASP A 46 14.55 -2.97 15.17
C ASP A 46 15.47 -2.46 14.05
N GLU A 47 15.89 -1.19 14.15
CA GLU A 47 16.71 -0.55 13.13
C GLU A 47 18.04 -1.27 12.87
N LEU A 48 18.70 -1.78 13.92
CA LEU A 48 19.98 -2.47 13.76
C LEU A 48 19.79 -3.78 12.98
N ALA A 49 18.74 -4.54 13.33
CA ALA A 49 18.42 -5.77 12.63
C ALA A 49 17.98 -5.52 11.18
N VAL A 50 17.12 -4.50 10.93
CA VAL A 50 16.71 -4.10 9.57
C VAL A 50 17.92 -3.74 8.72
N ARG A 51 18.83 -2.89 9.24
CA ARG A 51 20.04 -2.49 8.52
C ARG A 51 20.98 -3.65 8.26
N ALA A 52 21.04 -4.63 9.14
CA ALA A 52 21.86 -5.82 8.98
C ALA A 52 21.31 -6.77 7.89
N ILE A 53 19.99 -6.97 7.82
CA ILE A 53 19.40 -7.90 6.84
C ILE A 53 19.19 -7.31 5.44
N ALA A 54 19.00 -5.99 5.34
CA ALA A 54 18.62 -5.35 4.07
C ALA A 54 19.59 -5.65 2.91
N PRO A 55 20.93 -5.56 3.08
CA PRO A 55 21.86 -5.85 1.98
C PRO A 55 21.79 -7.30 1.49
N ALA A 56 21.60 -8.26 2.39
CA ALA A 56 21.48 -9.68 2.05
C ALA A 56 20.19 -10.00 1.28
N LEU A 57 19.16 -9.17 1.46
CA LEU A 57 17.90 -9.24 0.72
C LEU A 57 17.91 -8.38 -0.57
N GLY A 58 19.01 -7.66 -0.85
CA GLY A 58 19.08 -6.73 -1.98
C GLY A 58 18.20 -5.49 -1.81
N LEU A 59 17.89 -5.11 -0.57
CA LEU A 59 17.06 -3.97 -0.21
C LEU A 59 17.90 -2.79 0.27
N ASP A 60 17.39 -1.57 0.07
CA ASP A 60 18.00 -0.37 0.65
C ASP A 60 17.60 -0.22 2.13
N ALA A 61 18.60 -0.18 3.00
CA ALA A 61 18.38 -0.10 4.44
C ALA A 61 17.76 1.23 4.89
N ASN A 62 18.10 2.35 4.25
CA ASN A 62 17.54 3.65 4.62
C ASN A 62 16.07 3.72 4.22
N CYS A 63 15.70 3.22 3.04
CA CYS A 63 14.30 3.15 2.62
C CYS A 63 13.46 2.30 3.58
N LEU A 64 13.96 1.14 4.04
CA LEU A 64 13.24 0.31 5.01
C LEU A 64 13.08 1.02 6.36
N VAL A 65 14.11 1.72 6.83
CA VAL A 65 14.05 2.50 8.08
C VAL A 65 13.08 3.67 7.95
N GLU A 66 13.07 4.38 6.83
CA GLU A 66 12.12 5.46 6.57
C GLU A 66 10.67 4.93 6.51
N LEU A 67 10.48 3.75 5.89
CA LEU A 67 9.19 3.09 5.80
C LEU A 67 8.69 2.63 7.18
N ALA A 68 9.57 2.00 7.99
CA ALA A 68 9.25 1.55 9.33
C ALA A 68 8.89 2.70 10.28
N ASN A 69 9.60 3.83 10.17
CA ASN A 69 9.31 5.04 10.93
C ASN A 69 8.09 5.82 10.39
N ARG A 70 7.48 5.36 9.29
CA ARG A 70 6.35 6.02 8.60
C ARG A 70 6.62 7.48 8.23
N VAL A 71 7.89 7.83 7.99
CA VAL A 71 8.30 9.20 7.66
C VAL A 71 8.24 9.51 6.17
N TRP A 72 8.24 8.46 5.33
CA TRP A 72 8.06 8.61 3.89
C TRP A 72 6.57 8.70 3.52
N ARG A 73 6.25 9.67 2.67
CA ARG A 73 4.95 9.81 2.00
C ARG A 73 5.19 10.36 0.59
N PRO A 74 4.41 9.95 -0.42
CA PRO A 74 4.45 10.59 -1.72
C PRO A 74 3.96 12.05 -1.59
N GLU A 75 4.46 12.91 -2.48
CA GLU A 75 3.93 14.26 -2.59
C GLU A 75 2.44 14.24 -2.95
N SER A 76 1.69 15.21 -2.43
CA SER A 76 0.27 15.33 -2.76
C SER A 76 0.10 15.63 -4.24
N VAL A 77 -0.70 14.82 -4.93
CA VAL A 77 -1.04 15.01 -6.33
C VAL A 77 -2.46 15.58 -6.42
N GLU A 78 -2.55 16.84 -6.85
CA GLU A 78 -3.83 17.47 -7.18
C GLU A 78 -3.95 17.56 -8.69
N LEU A 79 -4.86 16.75 -9.25
CA LEU A 79 -5.15 16.72 -10.67
C LEU A 79 -6.62 17.09 -10.90
N GLU A 80 -6.85 18.12 -11.72
CA GLU A 80 -8.20 18.43 -12.19
C GLU A 80 -8.72 17.26 -13.03
N GLY A 81 -9.95 16.81 -12.78
CA GLY A 81 -10.46 15.62 -13.47
C GLY A 81 -10.19 14.30 -12.74
N LEU A 82 -9.61 14.32 -11.54
CA LEU A 82 -9.35 13.11 -10.75
C LEU A 82 -9.84 13.28 -9.31
N ARG A 83 -10.54 12.26 -8.81
CA ARG A 83 -10.84 12.09 -7.39
C ARG A 83 -10.68 10.65 -6.97
N GLN A 84 -9.96 10.46 -5.87
CA GLN A 84 -9.88 9.20 -5.17
C GLN A 84 -10.92 9.14 -4.06
N SER A 85 -11.50 7.96 -3.87
CA SER A 85 -12.27 7.57 -2.70
C SER A 85 -11.70 6.27 -2.13
N ASN A 86 -11.98 6.01 -0.86
CA ASN A 86 -11.50 4.84 -0.16
C ASN A 86 -12.61 4.38 0.79
N THR A 87 -12.96 3.10 0.73
CA THR A 87 -14.03 2.50 1.55
C THR A 87 -13.50 1.33 2.33
N VAL A 88 -13.98 1.19 3.57
CA VAL A 88 -13.56 0.12 4.47
C VAL A 88 -14.06 -1.22 3.93
N PHE A 89 -13.14 -2.17 3.78
CA PHE A 89 -13.41 -3.55 3.38
C PHE A 89 -13.37 -4.47 4.60
N ASP A 90 -12.30 -4.38 5.39
CA ASP A 90 -12.17 -5.08 6.67
C ASP A 90 -11.89 -4.05 7.77
N PRO A 91 -12.79 -3.91 8.77
CA PRO A 91 -12.66 -2.94 9.84
C PRO A 91 -11.77 -3.40 11.01
N ASP A 92 -10.87 -4.37 10.82
CA ASP A 92 -9.90 -4.76 11.85
C ASP A 92 -9.08 -3.54 12.32
N PRO A 93 -9.10 -3.17 13.62
CA PRO A 93 -8.30 -2.05 14.12
C PRO A 93 -6.79 -2.25 14.04
N GLU A 94 -6.33 -3.49 14.02
CA GLU A 94 -4.90 -3.84 13.92
C GLU A 94 -4.44 -3.95 12.46
N ASP A 95 -5.36 -4.26 11.54
CA ASP A 95 -5.09 -4.45 10.10
C ASP A 95 -6.24 -3.92 9.22
N MET A 96 -6.49 -2.61 9.32
CA MET A 96 -7.62 -1.98 8.61
C MET A 96 -7.42 -2.04 7.10
N MET A 97 -8.20 -2.87 6.41
CA MET A 97 -8.16 -2.98 4.96
C MET A 97 -9.21 -2.07 4.33
N THR A 98 -8.76 -1.32 3.33
CA THR A 98 -9.61 -0.39 2.60
C THR A 98 -9.41 -0.58 1.10
N VAL A 99 -10.45 -0.33 0.33
CA VAL A 99 -10.42 -0.46 -1.13
C VAL A 99 -10.55 0.90 -1.75
N ASN A 100 -9.57 1.24 -2.59
CA ASN A 100 -9.56 2.47 -3.34
C ASN A 100 -10.52 2.40 -4.53
N SER A 101 -11.12 3.54 -4.87
CA SER A 101 -11.79 3.77 -6.14
C SER A 101 -11.44 5.14 -6.67
N TYR A 102 -11.42 5.28 -8.00
CA TYR A 102 -11.01 6.51 -8.66
C TYR A 102 -12.04 6.94 -9.68
N LEU A 103 -12.63 8.11 -9.48
CA LEU A 103 -13.43 8.79 -10.47
C LEU A 103 -12.52 9.71 -11.29
N ILE A 104 -12.46 9.45 -12.59
CA ILE A 104 -11.80 10.36 -13.55
C ILE A 104 -12.84 11.00 -14.46
N TRP A 105 -12.61 12.23 -14.88
CA TRP A 105 -13.45 12.91 -15.86
C TRP A 105 -12.67 13.94 -16.67
N ASP A 106 -13.15 14.21 -17.88
CA ASP A 106 -12.69 15.36 -18.66
C ASP A 106 -13.40 16.63 -18.16
N PRO A 107 -12.68 17.67 -17.69
CA PRO A 107 -13.27 18.90 -17.21
C PRO A 107 -14.15 19.63 -18.24
N GLN A 108 -13.87 19.46 -19.53
CA GLN A 108 -14.57 20.12 -20.64
C GLN A 108 -15.87 19.41 -21.02
N THR A 109 -15.78 18.12 -21.37
CA THR A 109 -16.94 17.34 -21.84
C THR A 109 -17.81 16.80 -20.70
N LYS A 110 -17.26 16.72 -19.48
CA LYS A 110 -17.86 16.06 -18.32
C LYS A 110 -18.04 14.54 -18.47
N GLU A 111 -17.50 13.93 -19.52
CA GLU A 111 -17.46 12.47 -19.62
C GLU A 111 -16.54 11.89 -18.54
N ALA A 112 -16.99 10.83 -17.89
CA ALA A 112 -16.31 10.23 -16.75
C ALA A 112 -16.14 8.72 -16.88
N ALA A 113 -15.13 8.21 -16.18
CA ALA A 113 -14.93 6.79 -15.95
C ALA A 113 -14.64 6.54 -14.47
N LEU A 114 -15.12 5.39 -13.97
CA LEU A 114 -14.87 4.92 -12.62
C LEU A 114 -13.92 3.71 -12.69
N PHE A 115 -12.83 3.76 -11.94
CA PHE A 115 -11.90 2.66 -11.74
C PHE A 115 -12.10 2.09 -10.35
N ASP A 116 -12.49 0.82 -10.31
CA ASP A 116 -12.98 0.10 -9.14
C ASP A 116 -14.13 0.81 -8.43
N THR A 117 -14.80 0.10 -7.52
CA THR A 117 -15.97 0.63 -6.82
C THR A 117 -15.72 0.89 -5.35
N GLY A 118 -14.56 0.51 -4.83
CA GLY A 118 -14.42 0.32 -3.38
C GLY A 118 -15.20 -0.92 -2.92
N ALA A 119 -15.22 -1.14 -1.60
CA ALA A 119 -16.13 -2.06 -0.94
C ALA A 119 -17.60 -1.56 -0.98
N ASP A 120 -17.79 -0.24 -1.13
CA ASP A 120 -19.09 0.39 -1.36
C ASP A 120 -18.98 1.45 -2.47
N ALA A 121 -19.81 1.31 -3.52
CA ALA A 121 -19.83 2.22 -4.66
C ALA A 121 -20.51 3.57 -4.36
N SER A 122 -21.28 3.67 -3.27
CA SER A 122 -22.11 4.84 -2.96
C SER A 122 -21.34 6.15 -2.96
N PRO A 123 -20.14 6.26 -2.33
CA PRO A 123 -19.36 7.50 -2.32
C PRO A 123 -18.95 7.96 -3.73
N ALA A 124 -18.54 7.04 -4.61
CA ALA A 124 -18.14 7.36 -5.97
C ALA A 124 -19.32 7.83 -6.82
N LEU A 125 -20.50 7.20 -6.65
CA LEU A 125 -21.72 7.59 -7.36
C LEU A 125 -22.25 8.95 -6.89
N ASP A 126 -22.25 9.21 -5.59
CA ASP A 126 -22.63 10.50 -5.03
C ASP A 126 -21.69 11.61 -5.51
N MET A 127 -20.39 11.32 -5.59
CA MET A 127 -19.41 12.25 -6.13
C MET A 127 -19.65 12.55 -7.61
N ALA A 128 -19.89 11.54 -8.44
CA ALA A 128 -20.20 11.73 -9.85
C ALA A 128 -21.44 12.62 -10.05
N LYS A 129 -22.48 12.37 -9.25
CA LYS A 129 -23.71 13.18 -9.25
C LYS A 129 -23.44 14.63 -8.83
N ASN A 130 -22.68 14.84 -7.75
CA ASN A 130 -22.38 16.17 -7.23
C ASN A 130 -21.49 16.99 -8.18
N LEU A 131 -20.58 16.34 -8.90
CA LEU A 131 -19.74 16.96 -9.93
C LEU A 131 -20.48 17.20 -11.26
N GLY A 132 -21.67 16.61 -11.43
CA GLY A 132 -22.45 16.70 -12.66
C GLY A 132 -21.75 16.04 -13.85
N VAL A 133 -21.00 14.96 -13.61
CA VAL A 133 -20.28 14.22 -14.64
C VAL A 133 -21.10 13.04 -15.16
N ASP A 134 -20.88 12.69 -16.43
CA ASP A 134 -21.58 11.65 -17.16
C ASP A 134 -20.73 10.38 -17.18
N LEU A 135 -21.04 9.43 -16.29
CA LEU A 135 -20.29 8.19 -16.14
C LEU A 135 -20.52 7.25 -17.34
N LYS A 136 -19.52 7.14 -18.22
CA LYS A 136 -19.55 6.34 -19.45
C LYS A 136 -18.95 4.96 -19.32
N SER A 137 -18.05 4.76 -18.35
CA SER A 137 -17.26 3.53 -18.27
C SER A 137 -16.97 3.16 -16.83
N LEU A 138 -16.93 1.86 -16.59
CA LEU A 138 -16.48 1.23 -15.35
C LEU A 138 -15.36 0.26 -15.69
N PHE A 139 -14.22 0.41 -15.02
CA PHE A 139 -13.07 -0.47 -15.12
C PHE A 139 -12.90 -1.17 -13.76
N ILE A 140 -12.83 -2.50 -13.77
CA ILE A 140 -12.57 -3.29 -12.56
C ILE A 140 -11.19 -3.93 -12.71
N THR A 141 -10.30 -3.67 -11.76
CA THR A 141 -8.94 -4.21 -11.77
C THR A 141 -8.95 -5.68 -11.33
N HIS A 142 -9.62 -5.99 -10.23
CA HIS A 142 -9.80 -7.34 -9.69
C HIS A 142 -11.00 -7.40 -8.73
N SER A 143 -11.40 -8.61 -8.34
CA SER A 143 -12.38 -8.81 -7.26
C SER A 143 -11.67 -8.81 -5.90
N HIS A 144 -12.24 -8.10 -4.95
CA HIS A 144 -11.82 -8.06 -3.54
C HIS A 144 -12.55 -9.12 -2.73
#